data_AF-A0A935RZ66-F1
#
_entry.id   AF-A0A935RZ66-F1
#
_cell.length_a   1.000
_cell.length_b   1.000
_cell.length_c   1.000
_cell.angle_alpha   90.00
_cell.angle_beta   90.00
_cell.angle_gamma   90.00
#
_symmetry.space_group_name_H-M   'P 1'
#
loop_
_entity.id
_entity.type
_entity.pdbx_description
1 polymer ?
#
loop_
_entity_poly.entity_id
_entity_poly.type
_entity_poly.pdbx_seq_one_letter_code
_entity_poly.pdbx_strand_id
1 'polypeptide(L)'
;MIYWFLVFLGGGAGSVCRYFLAQKLNYSGQQYLNFPIGTILANVLSCFILGILIQKQLNHQLSEQYRLLLATGFCGGFSTFSTFGYEIYTYMQKDQLLLGAGYVSLSLLAGVLALIAGMKLI
;
A
#
# COMPACT_ATOMS: atom_id res chain seq x y z
N MET A 1 23.30 4.30 -12.18
CA MET A 1 23.09 5.45 -11.26
C MET A 1 21.68 6.01 -11.34
N ILE A 2 21.16 6.35 -12.54
CA ILE A 2 19.82 6.93 -12.72
C ILE A 2 18.67 6.04 -12.17
N TYR A 3 18.75 4.72 -12.33
CA TYR A 3 17.71 3.79 -11.84
C TYR A 3 17.55 3.81 -10.32
N TRP A 4 18.64 3.86 -9.56
CA TRP A 4 18.60 3.99 -8.11
C TRP A 4 17.91 5.27 -7.68
N PHE A 5 18.17 6.37 -8.38
CA PHE A 5 17.56 7.66 -8.10
C PHE A 5 16.05 7.66 -8.37
N LEU A 6 15.59 6.99 -9.44
CA LEU A 6 14.15 6.82 -9.70
C LEU A 6 13.46 6.02 -8.61
N VAL A 7 14.07 4.91 -8.16
CA VAL A 7 13.52 4.11 -7.04
C VAL A 7 13.46 4.94 -5.77
N PHE A 8 14.52 5.71 -5.48
CA PHE A 8 14.56 6.61 -4.31
C PHE A 8 13.46 7.67 -4.35
N LEU A 9 13.30 8.38 -5.47
CA LEU A 9 12.27 9.41 -5.62
C LEU A 9 10.86 8.83 -5.49
N GLY A 10 10.59 7.71 -6.17
CA GLY A 10 9.31 7.03 -6.09
C GLY A 10 9.02 6.56 -4.67
N GLY A 11 9.97 5.86 -4.04
CA GLY A 11 9.84 5.33 -2.68
C GLY A 11 9.66 6.44 -1.65
N GLY A 12 10.42 7.52 -1.77
CA GLY A 12 10.28 8.72 -0.95
C GLY A 12 8.86 9.30 -1.06
N ALA A 13 8.40 9.58 -2.28
CA ALA A 13 7.06 10.10 -2.51
C ALA A 13 5.96 9.16 -1.97
N GLY A 14 6.04 7.86 -2.26
CA GLY A 14 5.08 6.86 -1.78
C GLY A 14 5.03 6.80 -0.25
N SER A 15 6.18 6.80 0.41
CA SER A 15 6.26 6.76 1.88
C SER A 15 5.69 8.02 2.53
N VAL A 16 5.89 9.20 1.94
CA VAL A 16 5.27 10.46 2.39
C VAL A 16 3.75 10.40 2.26
N CYS A 17 3.21 9.91 1.13
CA CYS A 17 1.76 9.74 0.95
C CYS A 17 1.19 8.77 1.99
N ARG A 18 1.85 7.63 2.22
CA ARG A 18 1.44 6.66 3.25
C ARG A 18 1.45 7.29 4.64
N TYR A 19 2.50 8.03 4.96
CA TYR A 19 2.63 8.71 6.24
C TYR A 19 1.50 9.74 6.45
N PHE A 20 1.15 10.50 5.41
CA PHE A 20 0.02 11.43 5.45
C PHE A 20 -1.32 10.72 5.71
N LEU A 21 -1.59 9.59 5.02
CA LEU A 21 -2.80 8.79 5.28
C LEU A 21 -2.82 8.26 6.71
N ALA A 22 -1.70 7.74 7.20
CA ALA A 22 -1.59 7.27 8.57
C ALA A 22 -1.91 8.40 9.56
N GLN A 23 -1.29 9.58 9.44
CA GLN A 23 -1.55 10.73 10.31
C GLN A 23 -3.03 11.12 10.36
N LYS A 24 -3.73 11.08 9.23
CA LYS A 24 -5.12 11.52 9.14
C LYS A 24 -6.13 10.47 9.59
N LEU A 25 -5.83 9.18 9.39
CA LEU A 25 -6.82 8.11 9.45
C LEU A 25 -6.48 6.98 10.42
N ASN A 26 -5.23 6.88 10.87
CA ASN A 26 -4.82 5.92 11.91
C ASN A 26 -4.64 6.58 13.28
N TYR A 27 -4.51 7.90 13.34
CA TYR A 27 -4.29 8.65 14.57
C TYR A 27 -5.39 9.69 14.80
N SER A 28 -5.82 9.83 16.06
CA SER A 28 -6.58 10.99 16.54
C SER A 28 -5.78 11.65 17.67
N GLY A 29 -5.10 12.75 17.35
CA GLY A 29 -4.09 13.32 18.23
C GLY A 29 -2.92 12.34 18.41
N GLN A 30 -2.63 11.95 19.66
CA GLN A 30 -1.58 10.97 19.99
C GLN A 30 -2.12 9.54 20.10
N GLN A 31 -3.44 9.34 20.01
CA GLN A 31 -4.05 8.02 20.18
C GLN A 31 -4.16 7.29 18.85
N TYR A 32 -3.72 6.04 18.84
CA TYR A 32 -3.90 5.13 17.73
C TYR A 32 -5.37 4.68 17.68
N LEU A 33 -6.04 4.88 16.54
CA LEU A 33 -7.43 4.48 16.35
C LEU A 33 -7.56 2.96 16.35
N ASN A 34 -8.72 2.46 16.79
CA ASN A 34 -8.96 1.02 16.92
C ASN A 34 -8.97 0.26 15.59
N PHE A 35 -8.99 0.94 14.43
CA PHE A 35 -8.96 0.32 13.11
C PHE A 35 -8.06 1.12 12.14
N PRO A 36 -7.00 0.53 11.58
CA PRO A 36 -5.96 1.25 10.83
C PRO A 36 -6.37 1.49 9.36
N ILE A 37 -7.39 2.32 9.14
CA ILE A 37 -7.97 2.61 7.81
C ILE A 37 -6.92 3.20 6.85
N GLY A 38 -6.03 4.07 7.34
CA GLY A 38 -4.96 4.67 6.55
C GLY A 38 -4.00 3.63 5.97
N THR A 39 -3.70 2.56 6.73
CA THR A 39 -2.85 1.47 6.24
C THR A 39 -3.56 0.65 5.16
N ILE A 40 -4.86 0.35 5.35
CA ILE A 40 -5.68 -0.32 4.34
C ILE A 40 -5.70 0.50 3.05
N LEU A 41 -6.03 1.79 3.13
CA LEU A 41 -6.13 2.65 1.96
C LEU A 41 -4.80 2.74 1.22
N ALA A 42 -3.69 2.91 1.93
CA ALA A 42 -2.37 2.98 1.32
C ALA A 42 -2.03 1.67 0.55
N ASN A 43 -2.27 0.51 1.17
CA ASN A 43 -2.05 -0.80 0.54
C ASN A 43 -2.99 -1.03 -0.65
N VAL A 44 -4.29 -0.79 -0.50
CA VAL A 44 -5.31 -1.01 -1.54
C VAL A 44 -5.09 -0.10 -2.74
N LEU A 45 -4.83 1.19 -2.53
CA LEU A 45 -4.53 2.13 -3.61
C LEU A 45 -3.21 1.78 -4.30
N SER A 46 -2.20 1.36 -3.55
CA SER A 46 -0.94 0.88 -4.12
C SER A 46 -1.16 -0.36 -5.00
N CYS A 47 -1.96 -1.34 -4.55
CA CYS A 47 -2.36 -2.51 -5.33
C CYS A 47 -3.09 -2.13 -6.62
N PHE A 48 -4.03 -1.18 -6.57
CA PHE A 48 -4.75 -0.69 -7.74
C PHE A 48 -3.81 -0.07 -8.78
N ILE A 49 -2.93 0.85 -8.34
CA ILE A 49 -1.95 1.50 -9.21
C ILE A 49 -1.01 0.44 -9.80
N LEU A 50 -0.55 -0.51 -8.99
CA LEU A 50 0.32 -1.59 -9.45
C LEU A 50 -0.39 -2.47 -10.50
N GLY A 51 -1.68 -2.75 -10.35
CA GLY A 51 -2.48 -3.47 -11.35
C GLY A 51 -2.47 -2.78 -12.72
N ILE A 52 -2.69 -1.46 -12.75
CA ILE A 52 -2.60 -0.66 -13.98
C ILE A 52 -1.20 -0.76 -14.59
N LEU A 53 -0.15 -0.63 -13.77
CA LEU A 53 1.23 -0.69 -14.23
C LEU A 53 1.60 -2.07 -14.79
N ILE A 54 1.15 -3.15 -14.15
CA ILE A 54 1.33 -4.52 -14.64
C ILE A 54 0.66 -4.68 -16.00
N GLN A 55 -0.58 -4.24 -16.17
CA GLN A 55 -1.28 -4.36 -17.46
C GLN A 55 -0.59 -3.56 -18.56
N LYS A 56 -0.13 -2.33 -18.28
CA LYS A 56 0.69 -1.57 -19.24
C LYS A 56 1.99 -2.28 -19.60
N GLN A 57 2.63 -2.93 -18.62
CA GLN A 57 3.86 -3.68 -18.87
C GLN A 57 3.60 -4.90 -19.76
N LEU A 58 2.51 -5.64 -19.53
CA LEU A 58 2.09 -6.77 -20.37
C LEU A 58 1.78 -6.33 -21.81
N ASN A 59 1.21 -5.14 -21.98
CA ASN A 59 0.94 -4.54 -23.29
C ASN A 59 2.19 -3.89 -23.94
N HIS A 60 3.38 -4.03 -23.34
CA HIS A 60 4.62 -3.38 -23.77
C HIS A 60 4.57 -1.84 -23.84
N GLN A 61 3.68 -1.22 -23.04
CA GLN A 61 3.44 0.23 -22.99
C GLN A 61 4.11 0.92 -21.79
N LEU A 62 4.88 0.19 -20.98
CA LEU A 62 5.57 0.73 -19.80
C LEU A 62 7.09 0.63 -19.97
N SER A 63 7.76 1.77 -20.04
CA SER A 63 9.23 1.80 -20.05
C SER A 63 9.81 1.38 -18.70
N GLU A 64 11.04 0.88 -18.70
CA GLU A 64 11.72 0.44 -17.48
C GLU A 64 11.87 1.58 -16.45
N GLN A 65 12.11 2.81 -16.90
CA GLN A 65 12.23 3.97 -16.02
C GLN A 65 10.93 4.22 -15.24
N TYR A 66 9.77 4.19 -15.92
CA TYR A 66 8.48 4.35 -15.26
C TYR A 66 8.14 3.15 -14.37
N ARG A 67 8.52 1.93 -14.76
CA ARG A 67 8.37 0.75 -13.90
C ARG A 67 9.13 0.91 -12.58
N LEU A 68 10.40 1.33 -12.65
CA LEU A 68 11.22 1.51 -11.45
C LEU A 68 10.73 2.67 -10.57
N LEU A 69 10.35 3.80 -11.17
CA LEU A 69 9.82 4.94 -10.45
C LEU A 69 8.48 4.62 -9.77
N LEU A 70 7.53 4.04 -10.51
CA LEU A 70 6.15 3.90 -10.06
C LEU A 70 5.87 2.57 -9.38
N ALA A 71 6.29 1.44 -9.96
CA ALA A 71 6.00 0.12 -9.39
C ALA A 71 6.95 -0.19 -8.22
N THR A 72 8.27 -0.16 -8.47
CA THR A 72 9.24 -0.47 -7.41
C THR A 72 9.36 0.66 -6.39
N GLY A 73 9.47 1.90 -6.85
CA GLY A 73 9.55 3.08 -5.99
C GLY A 73 8.22 3.40 -5.33
N PHE A 74 7.30 4.05 -6.05
CA PHE A 74 6.09 4.61 -5.46
C PHE A 74 5.19 3.56 -4.80
N CYS A 75 4.75 2.52 -5.52
CA CYS A 75 3.90 1.48 -4.93
C CYS A 75 4.60 0.75 -3.77
N GLY A 76 5.91 0.53 -3.88
CA GLY A 76 6.72 -0.06 -2.82
C GLY A 76 6.78 0.81 -1.55
N GLY A 77 6.99 2.12 -1.68
CA GLY A 77 7.00 3.05 -0.55
C GLY A 77 5.61 3.35 0.02
N PHE A 78 4.59 3.36 -0.85
CA PHE A 78 3.20 3.67 -0.51
C PHE A 78 2.50 2.52 0.20
N SER A 79 2.84 1.27 -0.12
CA SER A 79 2.39 0.10 0.64
C SER A 79 3.30 -0.21 1.81
N THR A 80 2.84 -1.05 2.75
CA THR A 80 3.63 -1.52 3.88
C THR A 80 3.13 -2.87 4.39
N PHE A 81 4.03 -3.84 4.49
CA PHE A 81 3.78 -5.11 5.18
C PHE A 81 4.21 -5.05 6.65
N SER A 82 5.26 -4.30 6.97
CA SER A 82 5.79 -4.20 8.35
C SER A 82 4.81 -3.51 9.29
N THR A 83 4.18 -2.40 8.86
CA THR A 83 3.15 -1.72 9.65
C THR A 83 1.91 -2.59 9.81
N PHE A 84 1.46 -3.25 8.73
CA PHE A 84 0.36 -4.21 8.75
C PHE A 84 0.61 -5.35 9.76
N GLY A 85 1.81 -5.93 9.77
CA GLY A 85 2.21 -6.95 10.74
C GLY A 85 2.18 -6.46 12.19
N TYR A 86 2.67 -5.24 12.45
CA TYR A 86 2.63 -4.65 13.79
C TYR A 86 1.20 -4.38 14.28
N GLU A 87 0.30 -3.94 13.40
CA GLU A 87 -1.11 -3.73 13.72
C GLU A 87 -1.82 -5.05 14.06
N ILE A 88 -1.54 -6.13 13.32
CA ILE A 88 -2.03 -7.48 13.65
C ILE A 88 -1.53 -7.92 15.02
N TYR A 89 -0.23 -7.79 15.27
CA TYR A 89 0.37 -8.10 16.56
C TYR A 89 -0.28 -7.30 17.70
N THR A 90 -0.62 -6.03 17.45
CA THR A 90 -1.32 -5.20 18.43
C THR A 90 -2.72 -5.72 18.76
N TYR A 91 -3.46 -6.26 17.79
CA TYR A 91 -4.74 -6.93 18.07
C TYR A 91 -4.56 -8.21 18.88
N MET A 92 -3.49 -8.98 18.63
CA MET A 92 -3.16 -10.18 19.43
C MET A 92 -2.88 -9.80 20.89
N GLN A 93 -2.08 -8.75 21.11
CA GLN A 93 -1.74 -8.27 22.46
C GLN A 93 -2.94 -7.70 23.23
N LYS A 94 -4.01 -7.32 22.54
CA LYS A 94 -5.26 -6.79 23.14
C LYS A 94 -6.36 -7.85 23.27
N ASP A 95 -6.07 -9.12 23.00
CA ASP A 95 -7.04 -10.22 22.94
C ASP A 95 -8.19 -9.97 21.94
N GLN A 96 -7.95 -9.15 20.91
CA GLN A 96 -8.92 -8.74 19.88
C GLN A 96 -8.77 -9.56 18.60
N LEU A 97 -8.63 -10.88 18.71
CA LEU A 97 -8.32 -11.76 17.56
C LEU A 97 -9.36 -11.70 16.45
N LEU A 98 -10.66 -11.60 16.78
CA LEU A 98 -11.72 -11.51 15.78
C LEU A 98 -11.60 -10.23 14.93
N LEU A 99 -11.28 -9.09 15.56
CA LEU A 99 -11.06 -7.83 14.86
C LEU A 99 -9.78 -7.89 14.01
N GLY A 100 -8.71 -8.48 14.54
CA GLY A 100 -7.48 -8.73 13.79
C GLY A 100 -7.71 -9.61 12.56
N ALA A 101 -8.49 -10.69 12.69
CA ALA A 101 -8.84 -11.57 11.58
C ALA A 101 -9.69 -10.84 10.51
N GLY A 102 -10.65 -10.02 10.94
CA GLY A 102 -11.42 -9.14 10.05
C GLY A 102 -10.53 -8.14 9.31
N TYR A 103 -9.58 -7.53 10.02
CA TYR A 103 -8.60 -6.60 9.46
C TYR A 103 -7.72 -7.25 8.38
N VAL A 104 -7.17 -8.43 8.65
CA VAL A 104 -6.36 -9.21 7.70
C VAL A 104 -7.18 -9.56 6.47
N SER A 105 -8.36 -10.13 6.67
CA SER A 105 -9.23 -10.58 5.58
C SER A 105 -9.65 -9.42 4.68
N LEU A 106 -10.08 -8.30 5.27
CA LEU A 106 -10.47 -7.11 4.53
C LEU A 106 -9.30 -6.54 3.72
N SER A 107 -8.12 -6.40 4.35
CA SER A 107 -6.94 -5.84 3.70
C SER A 107 -6.48 -6.67 2.51
N LEU A 108 -6.43 -8.00 2.66
CA LEU A 108 -6.02 -8.91 1.59
C LEU A 108 -7.04 -8.96 0.46
N LEU A 109 -8.32 -9.14 0.77
CA LEU A 109 -9.38 -9.21 -0.23
C LEU A 109 -9.50 -7.89 -1.01
N ALA A 110 -9.54 -6.76 -0.30
CA ALA A 110 -9.60 -5.45 -0.95
C ALA A 110 -8.38 -5.18 -1.81
N GLY A 111 -7.17 -5.55 -1.35
CA GLY A 111 -5.94 -5.39 -2.11
C GLY A 111 -5.94 -6.21 -3.42
N VAL A 112 -6.31 -7.49 -3.34
CA VAL A 112 -6.40 -8.36 -4.53
C VAL A 112 -7.47 -7.85 -5.50
N LEU A 113 -8.66 -7.51 -5.01
CA LEU A 113 -9.73 -6.97 -5.85
C LEU A 113 -9.33 -5.65 -6.52
N ALA A 114 -8.64 -4.77 -5.79
CA ALA A 114 -8.13 -3.51 -6.32
C ALA A 114 -7.07 -3.73 -7.40
N LEU A 115 -6.15 -4.67 -7.20
CA LEU A 115 -5.16 -5.04 -8.22
C LEU A 115 -5.85 -5.55 -9.50
N ILE A 116 -6.81 -6.45 -9.38
CA ILE A 116 -7.59 -6.97 -10.51
C ILE A 116 -8.36 -5.83 -11.20
N ALA A 117 -8.99 -4.95 -10.44
CA ALA A 117 -9.70 -3.79 -10.98
C ALA A 117 -8.77 -2.86 -11.74
N GLY A 118 -7.56 -2.60 -11.22
CA GLY A 118 -6.53 -1.81 -11.90
C GLY A 118 -6.08 -2.45 -13.20
N MET A 119 -5.88 -3.77 -13.22
CA MET A 119 -5.52 -4.50 -14.46
C MET A 119 -6.63 -4.44 -15.51
N LYS A 120 -7.90 -4.51 -15.12
CA LYS A 120 -9.05 -4.51 -16.06
C LYS A 120 -9.46 -3.13 -16.57
N LEU A 121 -8.89 -2.06 -16.01
CA LEU A 121 -9.27 -0.70 -16.38
C LEU A 121 -8.77 -0.29 -17.78
N ILE A 122 -7.73 -0.95 -18.28
CA ILE A 122 -7.04 -0.64 -19.54
C ILE A 122 -6.79 -1.91 -20.35
#